data_AF-A0A1R4H170-F1
#
_entry.id   AF-A0A1R4H170-F1
#
_cell.length_a   1.000
_cell.length_b   1.000
_cell.length_c   1.000
_cell.angle_alpha   90.00
_cell.angle_beta   90.00
_cell.angle_gamma   90.00
#
_symmetry.space_group_name_H-M   'P 1'
#
loop_
_entity.id
_entity.type
_entity.pdbx_description
1 polymer ?
#
loop_
_entity_poly.entity_id
_entity_poly.type
_entity_poly.pdbx_seq_one_letter_code
_entity_poly.pdbx_strand_id
1 'polypeptide(L)'
;MASPISVGLVTFPEAIKAIRDRGIVLPDVYYGKLQGIARQLAFSVAGLASVDQLQSVLDSLTKALENGETLGAWKNRVLKDGTLNLPAYRLENIYRTNIQNAFNRGRWQKFGAFKASRPYLLYDAINDTRVRPAHLALDGIIRPVGDAFWNVHAPSCGYNCRCRLVSLSEQQAQNRSRADKNGNPQGLNKPVDVEKMKPDKGWDYNPGQDVFGGVERAVAARQGKVSPVLLSAFDRKIVHDDMKILNTESFIPVQKIMNELAGKNPDWFPDGFSGIFTVERADLFMAYHKGAFYVSNADKLVSGFNPMIDLTKAFEKAKTGDKLTFNEEYAVETLWHEIMHSRAQHSVFPKRANSLLIIEGIHQWLSRRTYTDFMQNIGIASQYQKEIMLSGHAYYDAVYNFTLYMTKK
;
A
#
# COMPACT_ATOMS: atom_id res chain seq x y z
N MET A 1 45.72 -0.66 -20.82
CA MET A 1 45.09 -0.16 -19.59
C MET A 1 43.67 -0.69 -19.56
N ALA A 2 43.29 -1.46 -18.54
CA ALA A 2 41.90 -1.89 -18.40
C ALA A 2 41.02 -0.64 -18.19
N SER A 3 39.96 -0.49 -18.97
CA SER A 3 38.98 0.59 -18.76
C SER A 3 38.49 0.53 -17.30
N PRO A 4 38.41 1.68 -16.60
CA PRO A 4 37.87 1.69 -15.25
C PRO A 4 36.46 1.10 -15.28
N ILE A 5 36.15 0.23 -14.32
CA ILE A 5 34.82 -0.35 -14.15
C ILE A 5 33.82 0.80 -14.02
N SER A 6 32.98 0.96 -15.04
CA SER A 6 31.81 1.83 -15.00
C SER A 6 30.82 1.19 -14.03
N VAL A 7 30.81 1.65 -12.77
CA VAL A 7 29.73 1.33 -11.85
C VAL A 7 28.55 2.22 -12.27
N GLY A 8 27.69 1.68 -13.14
CA GLY A 8 26.43 2.33 -13.50
C GLY A 8 25.60 2.64 -12.25
N LEU A 9 24.70 3.60 -12.35
CA LEU A 9 23.78 3.96 -11.27
C LEU A 9 23.01 2.70 -10.81
N VAL A 10 23.21 2.30 -9.56
CA VAL A 10 22.43 1.23 -8.94
C VAL A 10 21.14 1.85 -8.40
N THR A 11 20.04 1.63 -9.10
CA THR A 11 18.72 2.08 -8.67
C THR A 11 18.26 1.28 -7.45
N PHE A 12 17.42 1.88 -6.59
CA PHE A 12 16.82 1.18 -5.46
C PHE A 12 15.30 1.13 -5.62
N PRO A 13 14.75 0.08 -6.27
CA PRO A 13 13.35 0.01 -6.65
C PRO A 13 12.38 0.19 -5.48
N GLU A 14 12.70 -0.35 -4.31
CA GLU A 14 11.83 -0.24 -3.13
C GLU A 14 11.74 1.21 -2.63
N ALA A 15 12.83 1.98 -2.72
CA ALA A 15 12.79 3.40 -2.38
C ALA A 15 12.03 4.22 -3.42
N ILE A 16 12.21 3.91 -4.71
CA ILE A 16 11.46 4.54 -5.80
C ILE A 16 9.95 4.27 -5.64
N LYS A 17 9.57 3.02 -5.37
CA LYS A 17 8.19 2.68 -5.04
C LYS A 17 7.71 3.45 -3.81
N ALA A 18 8.51 3.49 -2.74
CA ALA A 18 8.12 4.16 -1.50
C ALA A 18 7.81 5.66 -1.66
N ILE A 19 8.51 6.38 -2.55
CA ILE A 19 8.24 7.79 -2.82
C ILE A 19 7.07 7.99 -3.79
N ARG A 20 6.98 7.19 -4.87
CA ARG A 20 5.87 7.23 -5.85
C ARG A 20 4.53 6.95 -5.22
N ASP A 21 4.52 6.00 -4.29
CA ASP A 21 3.36 5.62 -3.51
C ASP A 21 2.69 6.83 -2.81
N ARG A 22 3.39 7.96 -2.53
CA ARG A 22 2.86 8.98 -1.62
C ARG A 22 1.75 9.84 -2.25
N GLY A 23 0.64 10.01 -1.54
CA GLY A 23 -0.48 10.86 -1.94
C GLY A 23 -0.30 12.31 -1.49
N ILE A 24 -0.65 13.27 -2.35
CA ILE A 24 -0.60 14.69 -2.02
C ILE A 24 -1.71 15.06 -1.03
N VAL A 25 -1.35 15.81 0.02
CA VAL A 25 -2.30 16.45 0.94
C VAL A 25 -1.86 17.88 1.25
N LEU A 26 -2.83 18.76 1.49
CA LEU A 26 -2.54 20.15 1.83
C LEU A 26 -1.89 20.28 3.22
N PRO A 27 -1.10 21.35 3.47
CA PRO A 27 -0.32 21.49 4.70
C PRO A 27 -1.17 21.52 5.98
N ASP A 28 -2.34 22.15 5.97
CA ASP A 28 -3.25 22.22 7.11
C ASP A 28 -3.67 20.80 7.58
N VAL A 29 -3.92 19.91 6.62
CA VAL A 29 -4.20 18.49 6.88
C VAL A 29 -2.94 17.77 7.34
N TYR A 30 -1.80 17.97 6.67
CA TYR A 30 -0.56 17.26 6.98
C TYR A 30 0.00 17.59 8.37
N TYR A 31 0.13 18.87 8.69
CA TYR A 31 0.77 19.32 9.93
C TYR A 31 -0.22 19.41 11.09
N GLY A 32 -1.48 19.77 10.82
CA GLY A 32 -2.52 19.91 11.84
C GLY A 32 -3.24 18.61 12.18
N LYS A 33 -3.30 17.66 11.24
CA LYS A 33 -4.06 16.41 11.42
C LYS A 33 -3.15 15.19 11.36
N LEU A 34 -2.31 15.00 10.34
CA LEU A 34 -1.51 13.77 10.18
C LEU A 34 -0.40 13.57 11.23
N GLN A 35 -0.18 12.31 11.61
CA GLN A 35 0.83 11.80 12.54
C GLN A 35 1.19 10.36 12.17
N GLY A 36 2.32 9.85 12.66
CA GLY A 36 2.66 8.44 12.53
C GLY A 36 2.86 7.99 11.07
N ILE A 37 2.49 6.73 10.79
CA ILE A 37 2.58 6.13 9.45
C ILE A 37 1.80 6.90 8.38
N ALA A 38 0.73 7.62 8.73
CA ALA A 38 -0.06 8.38 7.76
C ALA A 38 0.78 9.49 7.09
N ARG A 39 1.79 10.04 7.80
CA ARG A 39 2.77 10.96 7.23
C ARG A 39 3.72 10.31 6.23
N GLN A 40 3.98 9.00 6.34
CA GLN A 40 4.78 8.27 5.34
C GLN A 40 4.05 8.06 4.03
N LEU A 41 2.72 8.00 4.09
CA LEU A 41 1.88 7.78 2.91
C LEU A 41 1.44 9.07 2.25
N ALA A 42 1.50 10.18 2.97
CA ALA A 42 1.15 11.49 2.48
C ALA A 42 2.40 12.31 2.13
N PHE A 43 2.27 13.24 1.21
CA PHE A 43 3.27 14.23 0.87
C PHE A 43 2.68 15.62 1.02
N SER A 44 3.41 16.49 1.71
CA SER A 44 3.07 17.91 1.85
C SER A 44 4.33 18.73 2.13
N VAL A 45 4.26 20.02 1.81
CA VAL A 45 5.30 21.00 2.06
C VAL A 45 4.66 22.26 2.64
N ALA A 46 5.06 22.63 3.86
CA ALA A 46 4.55 23.83 4.52
C ALA A 46 4.67 25.09 3.63
N GLY A 47 3.60 25.87 3.52
CA GLY A 47 3.57 27.08 2.71
C GLY A 47 3.31 26.88 1.21
N LEU A 48 3.13 25.64 0.74
CA LEU A 48 2.62 25.37 -0.61
C LEU A 48 1.12 25.05 -0.51
N ALA A 49 0.28 25.92 -1.07
CA ALA A 49 -1.18 25.83 -0.94
C ALA A 49 -1.88 25.18 -2.14
N SER A 50 -1.14 24.85 -3.20
CA SER A 50 -1.68 24.20 -4.40
C SER A 50 -1.28 22.73 -4.45
N VAL A 51 -2.24 21.88 -4.81
CA VAL A 51 -2.02 20.44 -5.06
C VAL A 51 -1.05 20.24 -6.22
N ASP A 52 -1.18 21.00 -7.30
CA ASP A 52 -0.31 20.89 -8.48
C ASP A 52 1.13 21.26 -8.15
N GLN A 53 1.32 22.28 -7.30
CA GLN A 53 2.64 22.67 -6.83
C GLN A 53 3.26 21.57 -5.96
N LEU A 54 2.48 20.97 -5.07
CA LEU A 54 2.93 19.83 -4.26
C LEU A 54 3.25 18.61 -5.12
N GLN A 55 2.45 18.32 -6.14
CA GLN A 55 2.68 17.24 -7.09
C GLN A 55 3.98 17.46 -7.87
N SER A 56 4.20 18.67 -8.39
CA SER A 56 5.44 19.03 -9.10
C SER A 56 6.68 18.84 -8.22
N VAL A 57 6.60 19.17 -6.93
CA VAL A 57 7.70 18.90 -5.99
C VAL A 57 7.90 17.41 -5.79
N LEU A 58 6.83 16.63 -5.57
CA LEU A 58 6.93 15.18 -5.41
C LEU A 58 7.56 14.54 -6.66
N ASP A 59 7.11 14.92 -7.86
CA ASP A 59 7.67 14.45 -9.13
C ASP A 59 9.15 14.83 -9.27
N SER A 60 9.52 16.03 -8.85
CA SER A 60 10.92 16.48 -8.89
C SER A 60 11.82 15.62 -8.00
N LEU A 61 11.31 15.17 -6.85
CA LEU A 61 12.03 14.31 -5.89
C LEU A 61 12.07 12.86 -6.36
N THR A 62 10.98 12.37 -6.97
CA THR A 62 10.90 11.05 -7.59
C THR A 62 11.95 10.93 -8.71
N LYS A 63 12.00 11.92 -9.61
CA LYS A 63 13.03 12.01 -10.66
C LYS A 63 14.45 12.06 -10.06
N ALA A 64 14.63 12.81 -8.98
CA ALA A 64 15.92 12.88 -8.30
C ALA A 64 16.36 11.51 -7.76
N LEU A 65 15.43 10.78 -7.15
CA LEU A 65 15.69 9.44 -6.62
C LEU A 65 15.99 8.42 -7.72
N GLU A 66 15.21 8.44 -8.80
CA GLU A 66 15.36 7.55 -9.96
C GLU A 66 16.70 7.73 -10.67
N ASN A 67 17.13 8.99 -10.82
CA ASN A 67 18.37 9.35 -11.51
C ASN A 67 19.59 9.40 -10.59
N GLY A 68 19.43 9.14 -9.29
CA GLY A 68 20.50 9.30 -8.31
C GLY A 68 21.04 10.72 -8.21
N GLU A 69 20.19 11.72 -8.47
CA GLU A 69 20.54 13.12 -8.45
C GLU A 69 21.01 13.54 -7.05
N THR A 70 22.01 14.41 -6.97
CA THR A 70 22.49 14.92 -5.67
C THR A 70 21.61 16.06 -5.17
N LEU A 71 21.67 16.35 -3.86
CA LEU A 71 20.97 17.52 -3.29
C LEU A 71 21.32 18.83 -4.02
N GLY A 72 22.60 19.03 -4.37
CA GLY A 72 23.05 20.24 -5.05
C GLY A 72 22.46 20.36 -6.47
N ALA A 73 22.50 19.26 -7.23
CA ALA A 73 21.91 19.21 -8.57
C ALA A 73 20.40 19.45 -8.53
N TRP A 74 19.69 18.77 -7.62
CA TRP A 74 18.25 18.94 -7.44
C TRP A 74 17.89 20.38 -7.07
N LYS A 75 18.59 21.00 -6.09
CA LYS A 75 18.39 22.40 -5.69
C LYS A 75 18.53 23.34 -6.90
N ASN A 76 19.60 23.18 -7.67
CA ASN A 76 19.85 24.03 -8.84
C ASN A 76 18.75 23.87 -9.89
N ARG A 77 18.29 22.64 -10.12
CA ARG A 77 17.23 22.35 -11.09
C ARG A 77 15.91 22.99 -10.69
N VAL A 78 15.42 22.73 -9.48
CA VAL A 78 14.11 23.24 -9.02
C VAL A 78 14.05 24.75 -8.85
N LEU A 79 15.19 25.40 -8.65
CA LEU A 79 15.30 26.86 -8.65
C LEU A 79 15.29 27.41 -10.08
N LYS A 80 16.02 26.77 -11.01
CA LYS A 80 16.14 27.20 -12.40
C LYS A 80 14.84 27.04 -13.19
N ASP A 81 14.13 25.93 -12.99
CA ASP A 81 12.87 25.64 -13.69
C ASP A 81 11.64 26.28 -13.03
N GLY A 82 11.82 26.96 -11.89
CA GLY A 82 10.74 27.63 -11.16
C GLY A 82 9.83 26.70 -10.35
N THR A 83 10.14 25.40 -10.26
CA THR A 83 9.37 24.43 -9.46
C THR A 83 9.25 24.88 -8.00
N LEU A 84 10.33 25.39 -7.42
CA LEU A 84 10.36 25.93 -6.06
C LEU A 84 11.18 27.22 -5.99
N ASN A 85 10.57 28.29 -5.47
CA ASN A 85 11.29 29.50 -5.07
C ASN A 85 11.32 29.60 -3.53
N LEU A 86 12.16 28.76 -2.91
CA LEU A 86 12.32 28.70 -1.45
C LEU A 86 13.79 28.85 -1.06
N PRO A 87 14.08 29.36 0.16
CA PRO A 87 15.46 29.43 0.67
C PRO A 87 16.16 28.06 0.68
N ALA A 88 17.47 28.05 0.47
CA ALA A 88 18.27 26.82 0.31
C ALA A 88 18.16 25.83 1.48
N TYR A 89 17.97 26.32 2.72
CA TYR A 89 17.77 25.46 3.89
C TYR A 89 16.41 24.74 3.86
N ARG A 90 15.37 25.37 3.31
CA ARG A 90 14.05 24.75 3.14
C ARG A 90 14.09 23.67 2.07
N LEU A 91 14.75 23.95 0.95
CA LEU A 91 14.99 22.97 -0.11
C LEU A 91 15.76 21.75 0.42
N GLU A 92 16.78 21.96 1.24
CA GLU A 92 17.51 20.87 1.88
C GLU A 92 16.64 20.01 2.78
N ASN A 93 15.82 20.63 3.63
CA ASN A 93 14.91 19.91 4.49
C ASN A 93 13.89 19.08 3.70
N ILE A 94 13.32 19.64 2.63
CA ILE A 94 12.39 18.93 1.73
C ILE A 94 13.10 17.73 1.10
N TYR A 95 14.23 17.96 0.45
CA TYR A 95 14.96 16.89 -0.23
C TYR A 95 15.35 15.76 0.73
N ARG A 96 16.11 16.09 1.79
CA ARG A 96 16.68 15.09 2.69
C ARG A 96 15.60 14.31 3.42
N THR A 97 14.57 14.98 3.93
CA THR A 97 13.48 14.30 4.64
C THR A 97 12.80 13.29 3.74
N ASN A 98 12.44 13.68 2.52
CA ASN A 98 11.66 12.83 1.63
C ASN A 98 12.51 11.69 1.03
N ILE A 99 13.73 11.99 0.59
CA ILE A 99 14.65 10.99 0.02
C ILE A 99 15.08 9.98 1.09
N GLN A 100 15.48 10.44 2.28
CA GLN A 100 15.89 9.52 3.35
C GLN A 100 14.72 8.63 3.82
N ASN A 101 13.51 9.18 3.91
CA ASN A 101 12.32 8.38 4.22
C ASN A 101 12.07 7.29 3.18
N ALA A 102 12.18 7.62 1.89
CA ALA A 102 12.02 6.66 0.80
C ALA A 102 13.05 5.52 0.91
N PHE A 103 14.33 5.86 1.11
CA PHE A 103 15.40 4.88 1.33
C PHE A 103 15.16 4.01 2.58
N ASN A 104 14.77 4.60 3.70
CA ASN A 104 14.54 3.87 4.95
C ASN A 104 13.33 2.93 4.84
N ARG A 105 12.23 3.36 4.21
CA ARG A 105 11.07 2.51 3.91
C ARG A 105 11.45 1.36 2.97
N GLY A 106 12.22 1.64 1.92
CA GLY A 106 12.67 0.60 1.00
C GLY A 106 13.60 -0.43 1.66
N ARG A 107 14.52 0.02 2.51
CA ARG A 107 15.39 -0.90 3.29
C ARG A 107 14.57 -1.80 4.19
N TRP A 108 13.56 -1.25 4.86
CA TRP A 108 12.69 -2.01 5.74
C TRP A 108 11.97 -3.15 5.02
N GLN A 109 11.42 -2.89 3.82
CA GLN A 109 10.76 -3.90 3.00
C GLN A 109 11.67 -5.10 2.68
N LYS A 110 12.99 -4.88 2.58
CA LYS A 110 13.96 -5.94 2.32
C LYS A 110 14.36 -6.72 3.58
N PHE A 111 14.30 -6.13 4.77
CA PHE A 111 14.79 -6.80 5.99
C PHE A 111 14.05 -8.10 6.30
N GLY A 112 12.73 -8.14 6.10
CA GLY A 112 11.95 -9.36 6.28
C GLY A 112 12.40 -10.49 5.34
N ALA A 113 12.64 -10.17 4.07
CA ALA A 113 13.03 -11.15 3.05
C ALA A 113 14.40 -11.82 3.33
N PHE A 114 15.30 -11.11 4.02
CA PHE A 114 16.64 -11.62 4.33
C PHE A 114 16.83 -12.02 5.80
N LYS A 115 15.75 -12.03 6.61
CA LYS A 115 15.85 -12.32 8.06
C LYS A 115 16.54 -13.65 8.37
N ALA A 116 16.38 -14.66 7.51
CA ALA A 116 17.01 -15.97 7.70
C ALA A 116 18.55 -15.90 7.69
N SER A 117 19.15 -15.08 6.81
CA SER A 117 20.61 -14.94 6.70
C SER A 117 21.16 -13.69 7.39
N ARG A 118 20.31 -12.70 7.64
CA ARG A 118 20.64 -11.41 8.28
C ARG A 118 19.61 -11.07 9.37
N PRO A 119 19.61 -11.80 10.50
CA PRO A 119 18.54 -11.72 11.50
C PRO A 119 18.56 -10.46 12.37
N TYR A 120 19.62 -9.64 12.33
CA TYR A 120 19.75 -8.44 13.15
C TYR A 120 19.82 -7.15 12.34
N LEU A 121 19.41 -6.06 12.99
CA LEU A 121 19.54 -4.69 12.49
C LEU A 121 20.40 -3.90 13.48
N LEU A 122 21.32 -3.11 12.94
CA LEU A 122 22.09 -2.09 13.64
C LEU A 122 21.49 -0.72 13.32
N TYR A 123 21.24 0.09 14.34
CA TYR A 123 20.97 1.51 14.18
C TYR A 123 22.28 2.26 13.94
N ASP A 124 22.40 2.90 12.78
CA ASP A 124 23.56 3.69 12.37
C ASP A 124 23.16 5.16 12.28
N ALA A 125 23.60 5.94 13.26
CA ALA A 125 23.60 7.38 13.19
C ALA A 125 24.84 7.86 12.42
N ILE A 126 24.72 8.96 11.68
CA ILE A 126 25.84 9.51 10.89
C ILE A 126 26.95 10.14 11.76
N ASN A 127 26.74 10.19 13.09
CA ASN A 127 27.72 10.61 14.10
C ASN A 127 28.44 11.94 13.81
N ASP A 128 27.72 12.92 13.26
CA ASP A 128 28.20 14.30 13.10
C ASP A 128 27.58 15.26 14.11
N THR A 129 28.11 16.48 14.17
CA THR A 129 27.66 17.54 15.09
C THR A 129 26.22 18.00 14.87
N ARG A 130 25.56 17.56 13.78
CA ARG A 130 24.17 17.90 13.44
C ARG A 130 23.20 16.77 13.77
N VAL A 131 23.67 15.64 14.28
CA VAL A 131 22.79 14.58 14.79
C VAL A 131 22.20 15.04 16.12
N ARG A 132 20.88 14.91 16.27
CA ARG A 132 20.21 15.22 17.53
C ARG A 132 20.71 14.25 18.62
N PRO A 133 20.94 14.71 19.86
CA PRO A 133 21.41 13.84 20.94
C PRO A 133 20.59 12.56 21.12
N ALA A 134 19.26 12.65 20.97
CA ALA A 134 18.39 11.49 21.08
C ALA A 134 18.59 10.45 19.96
N HIS A 135 18.86 10.91 18.73
CA HIS A 135 19.16 10.01 17.60
C HIS A 135 20.56 9.42 17.73
N LEU A 136 21.50 10.18 18.30
CA LEU A 136 22.86 9.70 18.59
C LEU A 136 22.86 8.65 19.71
N ALA A 137 21.98 8.78 20.70
CA ALA A 137 21.83 7.79 21.77
C ALA A 137 21.47 6.40 21.23
N LEU A 138 20.72 6.35 20.12
CA LEU A 138 20.34 5.11 19.40
C LEU A 138 21.51 4.44 18.66
N ASP A 139 22.58 5.18 18.35
CA ASP A 139 23.69 4.67 17.54
C ASP A 139 24.30 3.40 18.15
N GLY A 140 24.61 2.40 17.34
CA GLY A 140 25.23 1.17 17.85
C GLY A 140 24.25 0.18 18.48
N ILE A 141 22.96 0.50 18.64
CA ILE A 141 21.96 -0.48 19.11
C ILE A 141 21.78 -1.56 18.05
N ILE A 142 21.91 -2.83 18.47
CA ILE A 142 21.63 -3.99 17.63
C ILE A 142 20.45 -4.75 18.22
N ARG A 143 19.43 -5.04 17.41
CA ARG A 143 18.26 -5.85 17.78
C ARG A 143 17.84 -6.76 16.63
N PRO A 144 17.17 -7.89 16.90
CA PRO A 144 16.58 -8.72 15.87
C PRO A 144 15.64 -7.93 14.95
N VAL A 145 15.50 -8.33 13.67
CA VAL A 145 14.62 -7.66 12.68
C VAL A 145 13.17 -7.51 13.19
N GLY A 146 12.67 -8.50 13.94
CA GLY A 146 11.29 -8.52 14.46
C GLY A 146 11.12 -7.93 15.86
N ASP A 147 12.14 -7.30 16.44
CA ASP A 147 12.06 -6.71 17.78
C ASP A 147 11.09 -5.52 17.80
N ALA A 148 10.20 -5.48 18.79
CA ALA A 148 9.21 -4.42 18.96
C ALA A 148 9.84 -3.02 19.14
N PHE A 149 11.11 -2.95 19.57
CA PHE A 149 11.89 -1.72 19.62
C PHE A 149 11.83 -0.92 18.31
N TRP A 150 11.89 -1.63 17.17
CA TRP A 150 11.86 -1.00 15.85
C TRP A 150 10.50 -0.41 15.49
N ASN A 151 9.41 -0.77 16.18
CA ASN A 151 8.09 -0.18 15.93
C ASN A 151 8.08 1.33 16.22
N VAL A 152 8.98 1.78 17.09
CA VAL A 152 9.07 3.18 17.55
C VAL A 152 10.38 3.84 17.10
N HIS A 153 11.48 3.10 17.12
CA HIS A 153 12.83 3.67 16.96
C HIS A 153 13.44 3.41 15.58
N ALA A 154 12.70 2.87 14.61
CA ALA A 154 13.23 2.75 13.26
C ALA A 154 13.35 4.15 12.60
N PRO A 155 14.51 4.50 11.99
CA PRO A 155 14.66 5.72 11.22
C PRO A 155 13.61 5.82 10.10
N SER A 156 13.11 6.99 9.76
CA SER A 156 13.57 8.31 10.22
C SER A 156 12.91 8.75 11.52
N CYS A 157 13.71 9.31 12.44
CA CYS A 157 13.23 9.74 13.75
C CYS A 157 12.92 11.26 13.82
N GLY A 158 12.86 11.95 12.68
CA GLY A 158 12.67 13.40 12.63
C GLY A 158 12.88 14.01 11.25
N TYR A 159 12.51 15.28 11.10
CA TYR A 159 12.85 16.05 9.90
C TYR A 159 14.36 16.13 9.73
N ASN A 160 14.82 16.03 8.48
CA ASN A 160 16.24 16.04 8.14
C ASN A 160 17.10 14.97 8.86
N CYS A 161 16.48 13.91 9.38
CA CYS A 161 17.18 12.76 9.94
C CYS A 161 18.02 12.08 8.83
N ARG A 162 19.21 11.59 9.19
CA ARG A 162 20.16 10.93 8.28
C ARG A 162 20.55 9.53 8.76
N CYS A 163 19.89 9.05 9.80
CA CYS A 163 20.11 7.72 10.37
C CYS A 163 19.53 6.65 9.44
N ARG A 164 20.10 5.45 9.52
CA ARG A 164 19.61 4.26 8.80
C ARG A 164 19.74 3.00 9.64
N LEU A 165 19.09 1.94 9.18
CA LEU A 165 19.31 0.59 9.69
C LEU A 165 20.24 -0.18 8.75
N VAL A 166 21.14 -0.96 9.34
CA VAL A 166 22.08 -1.83 8.63
C VAL A 166 21.78 -3.26 9.02
N SER A 167 21.51 -4.13 8.04
CA SER A 167 21.27 -5.55 8.31
C SER A 167 22.59 -6.28 8.59
N LEU A 168 22.59 -7.15 9.59
CA LEU A 168 23.76 -7.89 10.05
C LEU A 168 23.48 -9.39 10.10
N SER A 169 24.50 -10.19 9.78
CA SER A 169 24.49 -11.61 10.18
C SER A 169 24.70 -11.73 11.70
N GLU A 170 24.39 -12.90 12.26
CA GLU A 170 24.65 -13.23 13.67
C GLU A 170 26.11 -12.94 14.06
N GLN A 171 27.08 -13.44 13.29
CA GLN A 171 28.50 -13.21 13.57
C GLN A 171 28.86 -11.72 13.59
N GLN A 172 28.30 -10.92 12.67
CA GLN A 172 28.53 -9.48 12.64
C GLN A 172 27.92 -8.77 13.85
N ALA A 173 26.70 -9.19 14.25
CA ALA A 173 26.03 -8.66 15.43
C ALA A 173 26.85 -8.95 16.70
N GLN A 174 27.28 -10.20 16.90
CA GLN A 174 28.11 -10.60 18.03
C GLN A 174 29.44 -9.84 18.06
N ASN A 175 30.14 -9.73 16.93
CA ASN A 175 31.41 -9.01 16.86
C ASN A 175 31.27 -7.53 17.21
N ARG A 176 30.17 -6.89 16.78
CA ARG A 176 29.85 -5.49 17.11
C ARG A 176 29.30 -5.31 18.53
N SER A 177 29.01 -6.39 19.25
CA SER A 177 28.49 -6.36 20.62
C SER A 177 29.57 -6.56 21.68
N ARG A 178 30.84 -6.70 21.27
CA ARG A 178 31.98 -6.70 22.19
C ARG A 178 32.05 -5.36 22.90
N ALA A 179 32.34 -5.39 24.19
CA ALA A 179 32.49 -4.17 24.99
C ALA A 179 33.53 -3.25 24.35
N ASP A 180 33.33 -1.94 24.48
CA ASP A 180 34.32 -0.98 23.99
C ASP A 180 35.61 -1.03 24.83
N LYS A 181 36.60 -0.21 24.45
CA LYS A 181 37.88 -0.11 25.15
C LYS A 181 37.78 0.24 26.64
N ASN A 182 36.64 0.77 27.09
CA ASN A 182 36.38 1.15 28.46
C ASN A 182 35.48 0.12 29.19
N GLY A 183 35.16 -1.01 28.54
CA GLY A 183 34.30 -2.04 29.10
C GLY A 183 32.81 -1.75 28.99
N ASN A 184 32.38 -0.69 28.28
CA ASN A 184 30.96 -0.40 28.15
C ASN A 184 30.27 -1.39 27.21
N PRO A 185 29.04 -1.86 27.53
CA PRO A 185 28.31 -2.78 26.68
C PRO A 185 27.88 -2.13 25.36
N GLN A 186 27.99 -2.88 24.26
CA GLN A 186 27.71 -2.43 22.89
C GLN A 186 26.73 -3.36 22.18
N GLY A 187 26.22 -2.93 21.04
CA GLY A 187 25.45 -3.78 20.14
C GLY A 187 24.20 -4.36 20.79
N LEU A 188 24.13 -5.70 20.85
CA LEU A 188 23.05 -6.47 21.47
C LEU A 188 22.94 -6.20 22.98
N ASN A 189 24.06 -5.86 23.62
CA ASN A 189 24.15 -5.65 25.06
C ASN A 189 23.95 -4.17 25.44
N LYS A 190 23.88 -3.26 24.46
CA LYS A 190 23.75 -1.83 24.73
C LYS A 190 22.41 -1.56 25.45
N PRO A 191 22.42 -0.90 26.63
CA PRO A 191 21.21 -0.59 27.37
C PRO A 191 20.33 0.40 26.59
N VAL A 192 19.02 0.24 26.71
CA VAL A 192 18.02 1.12 26.11
C VAL A 192 17.53 2.10 27.17
N ASP A 193 17.72 3.39 26.92
CA ASP A 193 17.18 4.48 27.73
C ASP A 193 16.08 5.16 26.92
N VAL A 194 14.84 4.73 27.12
CA VAL A 194 13.69 5.18 26.33
C VAL A 194 13.41 6.68 26.46
N GLU A 195 13.88 7.33 27.53
CA GLU A 195 13.73 8.77 27.73
C GLU A 195 14.74 9.56 26.90
N LYS A 196 15.99 9.08 26.87
CA LYS A 196 17.05 9.72 26.06
C LYS A 196 16.97 9.35 24.58
N MET A 197 16.33 8.24 24.22
CA MET A 197 16.27 7.70 22.86
C MET A 197 14.99 8.06 22.11
N LYS A 198 14.21 9.04 22.59
CA LYS A 198 12.92 9.41 21.99
C LYS A 198 13.09 9.97 20.57
N PRO A 199 12.33 9.45 19.58
CA PRO A 199 12.14 10.12 18.31
C PRO A 199 11.54 11.52 18.49
N ASP A 200 11.70 12.38 17.49
CA ASP A 200 11.04 13.68 17.45
C ASP A 200 9.52 13.47 17.51
N LYS A 201 8.78 14.42 18.09
CA LYS A 201 7.31 14.31 18.23
C LYS A 201 6.61 13.97 16.90
N GLY A 202 5.89 12.86 16.86
CA GLY A 202 5.16 12.37 15.69
C GLY A 202 6.04 11.65 14.66
N TRP A 203 7.23 11.20 15.06
CA TRP A 203 8.16 10.34 14.32
C TRP A 203 8.43 8.99 15.01
N ASP A 204 7.64 8.69 16.04
CA ASP A 204 7.62 7.49 16.86
C ASP A 204 6.88 6.34 16.15
N TYR A 205 7.35 5.98 14.96
CA TYR A 205 6.77 4.91 14.16
C TYR A 205 7.81 4.25 13.25
N ASN A 206 7.51 3.04 12.81
CA ASN A 206 8.33 2.34 11.83
C ASN A 206 7.92 2.65 10.39
N PRO A 207 8.84 3.10 9.50
CA PRO A 207 8.49 3.50 8.14
C PRO A 207 8.04 2.36 7.21
N GLY A 208 8.28 1.10 7.58
CA GLY A 208 7.89 -0.06 6.78
C GLY A 208 7.05 -1.10 7.52
N GLN A 209 6.55 -0.78 8.72
CA GLN A 209 5.46 -1.56 9.31
C GLN A 209 4.24 -1.54 8.39
N ASP A 210 3.41 -2.57 8.53
CA ASP A 210 2.17 -2.70 7.76
C ASP A 210 1.37 -1.39 7.77
N VAL A 211 1.16 -0.92 6.56
CA VAL A 211 0.60 0.38 6.22
C VAL A 211 -0.85 0.48 6.73
N PHE A 212 -1.55 -0.64 6.76
CA PHE A 212 -2.97 -0.72 7.12
C PHE A 212 -3.15 -0.61 8.64
N GLY A 213 -2.47 -1.45 9.42
CA GLY A 213 -2.58 -1.39 10.90
C GLY A 213 -2.08 -0.07 11.51
N GLY A 214 -1.11 0.61 10.89
CA GLY A 214 -0.67 1.92 11.40
C GLY A 214 -1.65 3.07 11.06
N VAL A 215 -2.34 2.97 9.93
CA VAL A 215 -3.38 3.92 9.52
C VAL A 215 -4.61 3.77 10.40
N GLU A 216 -5.03 2.54 10.67
CA GLU A 216 -6.09 2.23 11.64
C GLU A 216 -5.77 2.79 13.02
N ARG A 217 -4.54 2.61 13.53
CA ARG A 217 -4.12 3.22 14.80
C ARG A 217 -4.15 4.75 14.76
N ALA A 218 -3.74 5.36 13.66
CA ALA A 218 -3.75 6.82 13.48
C ALA A 218 -5.16 7.41 13.31
N VAL A 219 -6.10 6.63 12.78
CA VAL A 219 -7.54 6.96 12.65
C VAL A 219 -8.25 6.72 13.99
N ALA A 220 -7.98 5.60 14.66
CA ALA A 220 -8.52 5.26 15.98
C ALA A 220 -8.10 6.26 17.07
N ALA A 221 -6.86 6.76 17.01
CA ALA A 221 -6.37 7.81 17.90
C ALA A 221 -7.04 9.19 17.69
N ARG A 222 -7.88 9.37 16.65
CA ARG A 222 -8.45 10.68 16.25
C ARG A 222 -9.94 10.86 16.44
N GLN A 223 -10.64 9.91 17.08
CA GLN A 223 -12.05 10.04 17.50
C GLN A 223 -12.92 10.87 16.53
N GLY A 224 -13.04 10.43 15.27
CA GLY A 224 -14.04 10.97 14.35
C GLY A 224 -13.72 12.29 13.62
N LYS A 225 -12.47 12.77 13.60
CA LYS A 225 -12.08 13.98 12.81
C LYS A 225 -11.15 13.68 11.63
N VAL A 226 -11.55 12.80 10.72
CA VAL A 226 -10.80 12.53 9.46
C VAL A 226 -11.37 13.43 8.35
N SER A 227 -10.51 14.16 7.62
CA SER A 227 -10.98 15.02 6.52
C SER A 227 -11.22 14.21 5.22
N PRO A 228 -12.15 14.63 4.34
CA PRO A 228 -12.43 13.96 3.06
C PRO A 228 -11.20 13.84 2.14
N VAL A 229 -10.23 14.76 2.26
CA VAL A 229 -8.95 14.75 1.52
C VAL A 229 -8.03 13.62 1.97
N LEU A 230 -8.17 13.19 3.22
CA LEU A 230 -7.42 12.09 3.82
C LEU A 230 -7.96 10.75 3.31
N LEU A 231 -9.28 10.61 3.23
CA LEU A 231 -9.97 9.49 2.58
C LEU A 231 -9.58 9.41 1.09
N SER A 232 -9.61 10.53 0.35
CA SER A 232 -9.24 10.53 -1.07
C SER A 232 -7.75 10.26 -1.35
N ALA A 233 -6.87 10.55 -0.38
CA ALA A 233 -5.46 10.17 -0.46
C ALA A 233 -5.21 8.69 -0.10
N PHE A 234 -6.09 8.06 0.68
CA PHE A 234 -6.13 6.60 0.88
C PHE A 234 -6.69 5.90 -0.36
N ASP A 235 -7.76 6.44 -0.93
CA ASP A 235 -8.41 5.98 -2.16
C ASP A 235 -7.42 5.89 -3.33
N ARG A 236 -6.51 6.86 -3.48
CA ARG A 236 -5.50 6.87 -4.56
C ARG A 236 -4.40 5.80 -4.49
N LYS A 237 -4.36 4.96 -3.45
CA LYS A 237 -3.17 4.14 -3.14
C LYS A 237 -3.44 2.66 -2.86
N ILE A 238 -4.69 2.23 -2.95
CA ILE A 238 -5.09 0.83 -2.77
C ILE A 238 -5.27 0.15 -4.14
N VAL A 239 -4.98 0.85 -5.23
CA VAL A 239 -5.23 0.37 -6.59
C VAL A 239 -3.96 0.41 -7.42
N HIS A 240 -3.80 -0.59 -8.30
CA HIS A 240 -2.78 -0.59 -9.36
C HIS A 240 -2.64 0.82 -9.95
N ASP A 241 -1.41 1.24 -10.30
CA ASP A 241 -0.97 2.62 -10.65
C ASP A 241 -1.81 3.34 -11.76
N ASP A 242 -2.92 2.76 -12.20
CA ASP A 242 -3.81 3.14 -13.30
C ASP A 242 -5.31 3.26 -12.93
N MET A 243 -5.77 2.95 -11.71
CA MET A 243 -7.21 3.02 -11.38
C MET A 243 -7.61 4.33 -10.69
N LYS A 244 -8.31 5.19 -11.42
CA LYS A 244 -8.93 6.42 -10.91
C LYS A 244 -10.29 6.11 -10.30
N ILE A 245 -10.45 6.35 -8.99
CA ILE A 245 -11.75 6.22 -8.32
C ILE A 245 -12.70 7.33 -8.75
N LEU A 246 -13.91 6.93 -9.11
CA LEU A 246 -15.02 7.81 -9.47
C LEU A 246 -16.01 7.86 -8.30
N ASN A 247 -16.49 9.06 -7.99
CA ASN A 247 -17.58 9.23 -7.05
C ASN A 247 -18.91 9.22 -7.81
N THR A 248 -19.71 8.17 -7.62
CA THR A 248 -20.99 7.99 -8.30
C THR A 248 -22.08 7.82 -7.25
N GLU A 249 -23.00 8.79 -7.14
CA GLU A 249 -24.04 8.78 -6.10
C GLU A 249 -24.95 7.55 -6.19
N SER A 250 -25.22 7.05 -7.40
CA SER A 250 -26.02 5.85 -7.63
C SER A 250 -25.39 4.58 -7.05
N PHE A 251 -24.09 4.59 -6.76
CA PHE A 251 -23.36 3.44 -6.22
C PHE A 251 -23.33 3.40 -4.68
N ILE A 252 -23.69 4.51 -4.01
CA ILE A 252 -23.76 4.63 -2.55
C ILE A 252 -24.67 3.56 -1.92
N PRO A 253 -25.86 3.22 -2.47
CA PRO A 253 -26.69 2.16 -1.93
C PRO A 253 -26.00 0.79 -1.94
N VAL A 254 -25.22 0.47 -2.98
CA VAL A 254 -24.45 -0.79 -3.07
C VAL A 254 -23.41 -0.84 -1.96
N GLN A 255 -22.65 0.25 -1.78
CA GLN A 255 -21.67 0.41 -0.70
C GLN A 255 -22.28 0.16 0.68
N LYS A 256 -23.48 0.69 0.94
CA LYS A 256 -24.16 0.50 2.22
C LYS A 256 -24.54 -0.97 2.46
N ILE A 257 -25.12 -1.63 1.46
CA ILE A 257 -25.53 -3.03 1.57
C ILE A 257 -24.31 -3.94 1.76
N MET A 258 -23.23 -3.70 1.01
CA MET A 258 -21.98 -4.44 1.17
C MET A 258 -21.36 -4.30 2.56
N ASN A 259 -21.42 -3.09 3.15
CA ASN A 259 -20.98 -2.87 4.52
C ASN A 259 -21.80 -3.68 5.55
N GLU A 260 -23.13 -3.73 5.38
CA GLU A 260 -24.01 -4.52 6.24
C GLU A 260 -23.76 -6.03 6.09
N LEU A 261 -23.54 -6.51 4.86
CA LEU A 261 -23.21 -7.90 4.58
C LEU A 261 -21.89 -8.32 5.21
N ALA A 262 -20.87 -7.47 5.13
CA ALA A 262 -19.57 -7.73 5.72
C ALA A 262 -19.64 -7.85 7.24
N GLY A 263 -20.47 -7.03 7.89
CA GLY A 263 -20.74 -7.16 9.32
C GLY A 263 -21.45 -8.48 9.70
N LYS A 264 -22.31 -9.00 8.83
CA LYS A 264 -23.04 -10.26 9.06
C LYS A 264 -22.23 -11.51 8.71
N ASN A 265 -21.31 -11.40 7.74
CA ASN A 265 -20.56 -12.52 7.17
C ASN A 265 -19.05 -12.26 7.22
N PRO A 266 -18.42 -12.14 8.39
CA PRO A 266 -17.00 -11.81 8.50
C PRO A 266 -16.09 -12.82 7.78
N ASP A 267 -16.49 -14.09 7.70
CA ASP A 267 -15.74 -15.14 6.99
C ASP A 267 -15.65 -14.92 5.47
N TRP A 268 -16.52 -14.08 4.90
CA TRP A 268 -16.45 -13.68 3.49
C TRP A 268 -15.52 -12.49 3.27
N PHE A 269 -15.14 -11.79 4.33
CA PHE A 269 -14.31 -10.60 4.30
C PHE A 269 -13.18 -10.74 5.34
N PRO A 270 -12.24 -11.68 5.14
CA PRO A 270 -11.18 -11.94 6.12
C PRO A 270 -10.23 -10.76 6.34
N ASP A 271 -10.08 -9.86 5.36
CA ASP A 271 -9.36 -8.58 5.54
C ASP A 271 -10.30 -7.43 5.98
N GLY A 272 -11.54 -7.74 6.37
CA GLY A 272 -12.60 -6.76 6.59
C GLY A 272 -13.18 -6.19 5.30
N PHE A 273 -14.13 -5.26 5.43
CA PHE A 273 -14.67 -4.49 4.31
C PHE A 273 -14.31 -3.02 4.50
N SER A 274 -13.47 -2.50 3.61
CA SER A 274 -13.04 -1.09 3.60
C SER A 274 -13.78 -0.26 2.56
N GLY A 275 -14.36 -0.90 1.54
CA GLY A 275 -15.33 -0.27 0.64
C GLY A 275 -15.43 -0.92 -0.73
N ILE A 276 -16.37 -0.43 -1.54
CA ILE A 276 -16.60 -0.80 -2.93
C ILE A 276 -16.68 0.49 -3.77
N PHE A 277 -15.72 0.66 -4.66
CA PHE A 277 -15.46 1.91 -5.34
C PHE A 277 -15.61 1.75 -6.84
N THR A 278 -16.11 2.78 -7.49
CA THR A 278 -16.15 2.82 -8.95
C THR A 278 -14.79 3.25 -9.51
N VAL A 279 -14.34 2.67 -10.62
CA VAL A 279 -13.10 3.05 -11.31
C VAL A 279 -13.28 3.19 -12.83
N GLU A 280 -12.43 3.99 -13.49
CA GLU A 280 -12.44 4.21 -14.94
C GLU A 280 -11.41 3.31 -15.66
N ARG A 281 -11.71 2.00 -15.79
CA ARG A 281 -10.77 0.98 -16.35
C ARG A 281 -11.46 0.03 -17.34
N ALA A 282 -11.05 0.03 -18.61
CA ALA A 282 -11.70 -0.76 -19.65
C ALA A 282 -11.24 -2.22 -19.78
N ASP A 283 -10.25 -2.64 -18.99
CA ASP A 283 -9.54 -3.91 -19.11
C ASP A 283 -9.66 -4.78 -17.84
N LEU A 284 -10.60 -4.45 -16.97
CA LEU A 284 -11.06 -5.30 -15.86
C LEU A 284 -12.55 -5.12 -15.63
N PHE A 285 -13.19 -6.11 -14.99
CA PHE A 285 -14.58 -5.99 -14.55
C PHE A 285 -14.65 -5.49 -13.11
N MET A 286 -14.05 -6.24 -12.20
CA MET A 286 -13.87 -5.87 -10.81
C MET A 286 -12.47 -6.29 -10.34
N ALA A 287 -12.06 -5.80 -9.17
CA ALA A 287 -10.84 -6.22 -8.51
C ALA A 287 -10.98 -6.11 -6.99
N TYR A 288 -10.37 -7.04 -6.26
CA TYR A 288 -10.26 -7.00 -4.81
C TYR A 288 -8.84 -6.67 -4.35
N HIS A 289 -8.72 -5.79 -3.35
CA HIS A 289 -7.48 -5.58 -2.62
C HIS A 289 -7.74 -5.16 -1.17
N LYS A 290 -7.38 -6.04 -0.22
CA LYS A 290 -7.33 -5.74 1.23
C LYS A 290 -8.60 -5.07 1.75
N GLY A 291 -9.72 -5.74 1.57
CA GLY A 291 -11.05 -5.29 1.99
C GLY A 291 -11.72 -4.28 1.07
N ALA A 292 -11.01 -3.77 0.04
CA ALA A 292 -11.57 -2.86 -0.95
C ALA A 292 -11.92 -3.60 -2.25
N PHE A 293 -13.08 -3.28 -2.82
CA PHE A 293 -13.53 -3.74 -4.12
C PHE A 293 -13.51 -2.57 -5.09
N TYR A 294 -13.07 -2.81 -6.32
CA TYR A 294 -13.03 -1.84 -7.40
C TYR A 294 -13.90 -2.34 -8.52
N VAL A 295 -14.81 -1.51 -8.99
CA VAL A 295 -15.81 -1.89 -9.99
C VAL A 295 -15.69 -0.95 -11.17
N SER A 296 -15.43 -1.52 -12.35
CA SER A 296 -15.28 -0.72 -13.56
C SER A 296 -16.59 -0.04 -13.97
N ASN A 297 -16.48 1.24 -14.32
CA ASN A 297 -17.50 2.02 -15.01
C ASN A 297 -17.09 2.33 -16.47
N ALA A 298 -16.19 1.54 -17.06
CA ALA A 298 -15.92 1.69 -18.48
C ALA A 298 -17.16 1.35 -19.31
N ASP A 299 -17.37 2.11 -20.37
CA ASP A 299 -18.51 1.92 -21.26
C ASP A 299 -18.43 0.56 -21.96
N LYS A 300 -19.51 -0.23 -21.86
CA LYS A 300 -19.78 -1.48 -22.60
C LYS A 300 -18.53 -2.32 -22.89
N LEU A 301 -17.98 -2.94 -21.85
CA LEU A 301 -16.78 -3.77 -21.94
C LEU A 301 -16.93 -4.93 -22.92
N VAL A 302 -17.97 -5.73 -22.74
CA VAL A 302 -18.30 -6.88 -23.59
C VAL A 302 -19.80 -7.11 -23.57
N SER A 303 -20.42 -7.36 -24.74
CA SER A 303 -21.85 -7.69 -24.84
C SER A 303 -22.78 -6.72 -24.10
N GLY A 304 -22.42 -5.43 -24.07
CA GLY A 304 -23.19 -4.39 -23.38
C GLY A 304 -23.10 -4.40 -21.85
N PHE A 305 -22.21 -5.22 -21.27
CA PHE A 305 -21.95 -5.30 -19.83
C PHE A 305 -21.18 -4.07 -19.33
N ASN A 306 -21.71 -3.43 -18.29
CA ASN A 306 -21.02 -2.42 -17.49
C ASN A 306 -21.13 -2.81 -16.01
N PRO A 307 -20.02 -3.24 -15.38
CA PRO A 307 -20.05 -3.78 -14.02
C PRO A 307 -20.69 -2.85 -12.99
N MET A 308 -20.37 -1.55 -13.01
CA MET A 308 -20.93 -0.59 -12.06
C MET A 308 -22.43 -0.41 -12.24
N ILE A 309 -22.87 -0.17 -13.49
CA ILE A 309 -24.29 0.07 -13.80
C ILE A 309 -25.12 -1.18 -13.52
N ASP A 310 -24.66 -2.34 -13.99
CA ASP A 310 -25.38 -3.60 -13.87
C ASP A 310 -25.44 -4.07 -12.41
N LEU A 311 -24.37 -3.89 -11.63
CA LEU A 311 -24.37 -4.17 -10.18
C LEU A 311 -25.31 -3.24 -9.41
N THR A 312 -25.32 -1.95 -9.75
CA THR A 312 -26.25 -0.98 -9.15
C THR A 312 -27.69 -1.41 -9.34
N LYS A 313 -28.07 -1.72 -10.59
CA LYS A 313 -29.43 -2.16 -10.93
C LYS A 313 -29.79 -3.48 -10.25
N ALA A 314 -28.85 -4.43 -10.16
CA ALA A 314 -29.09 -5.69 -9.47
C ALA A 314 -29.46 -5.48 -8.00
N PHE A 315 -28.73 -4.61 -7.29
CA PHE A 315 -28.99 -4.30 -5.88
C PHE A 315 -30.24 -3.43 -5.67
N GLU A 316 -30.59 -2.58 -6.64
CA GLU A 316 -31.87 -1.86 -6.63
C GLU A 316 -33.05 -2.83 -6.77
N LYS A 317 -32.99 -3.74 -7.74
CA LYS A 317 -34.01 -4.76 -7.98
C LYS A 317 -34.12 -5.78 -6.85
N ALA A 318 -33.03 -6.00 -6.10
CA ALA A 318 -33.06 -6.80 -4.87
C ALA A 318 -34.07 -6.27 -3.84
N LYS A 319 -34.26 -4.95 -3.78
CA LYS A 319 -35.21 -4.33 -2.84
C LYS A 319 -36.65 -4.46 -3.30
N THR A 320 -36.89 -4.53 -4.61
CA THR A 320 -38.23 -4.56 -5.21
C THR A 320 -38.69 -5.96 -5.56
N GLY A 321 -37.77 -6.94 -5.65
CA GLY A 321 -38.06 -8.30 -6.10
C GLY A 321 -38.17 -8.42 -7.63
N ASP A 322 -37.73 -7.41 -8.37
CA ASP A 322 -37.79 -7.40 -9.83
C ASP A 322 -36.82 -8.40 -10.45
N LYS A 323 -37.15 -8.87 -11.66
CA LYS A 323 -36.29 -9.80 -12.38
C LYS A 323 -35.00 -9.11 -12.85
N LEU A 324 -33.87 -9.75 -12.57
CA LEU A 324 -32.59 -9.38 -13.14
C LEU A 324 -32.54 -9.68 -14.63
N THR A 325 -31.68 -8.98 -15.34
CA THR A 325 -31.18 -9.38 -16.66
C THR A 325 -29.94 -10.26 -16.49
N PHE A 326 -29.49 -10.91 -17.58
CA PHE A 326 -28.26 -11.70 -17.56
C PHE A 326 -27.06 -10.88 -17.07
N ASN A 327 -26.87 -9.65 -17.56
CA ASN A 327 -25.72 -8.81 -17.20
C ASN A 327 -25.79 -8.33 -15.74
N GLU A 328 -26.99 -8.01 -15.24
CA GLU A 328 -27.20 -7.64 -13.83
C GLU A 328 -26.86 -8.80 -12.89
N GLU A 329 -27.29 -10.02 -13.20
CA GLU A 329 -26.96 -11.21 -12.42
C GLU A 329 -25.47 -11.57 -12.54
N TYR A 330 -24.90 -11.45 -13.74
CA TYR A 330 -23.48 -11.66 -13.98
C TYR A 330 -22.59 -10.66 -13.24
N ALA A 331 -23.05 -9.42 -13.02
CA ALA A 331 -22.37 -8.45 -12.17
C ALA A 331 -22.26 -8.94 -10.71
N VAL A 332 -23.33 -9.55 -10.19
CA VAL A 332 -23.35 -10.13 -8.84
C VAL A 332 -22.41 -11.33 -8.74
N GLU A 333 -22.36 -12.18 -9.76
CA GLU A 333 -21.38 -13.28 -9.84
C GLU A 333 -19.94 -12.76 -9.88
N THR A 334 -19.67 -11.70 -10.65
CA THR A 334 -18.35 -11.07 -10.73
C THR A 334 -17.94 -10.50 -9.37
N LEU A 335 -18.87 -9.89 -8.62
CA LEU A 335 -18.60 -9.44 -7.25
C LEU A 335 -18.29 -10.62 -6.32
N TRP A 336 -19.03 -11.73 -6.45
CA TRP A 336 -18.76 -12.93 -5.68
C TRP A 336 -17.38 -13.53 -5.98
N HIS A 337 -16.94 -13.46 -7.24
CA HIS A 337 -15.58 -13.86 -7.62
C HIS A 337 -14.51 -13.07 -6.86
N GLU A 338 -14.67 -11.76 -6.74
CA GLU A 338 -13.77 -10.93 -5.93
C GLU A 338 -13.83 -11.26 -4.44
N ILE A 339 -15.00 -11.59 -3.91
CA ILE A 339 -15.15 -12.08 -2.53
C ILE A 339 -14.43 -13.42 -2.35
N MET A 340 -14.44 -14.30 -3.35
CA MET A 340 -13.71 -15.56 -3.27
C MET A 340 -12.19 -15.34 -3.26
N HIS A 341 -11.69 -14.31 -3.96
CA HIS A 341 -10.29 -13.91 -3.87
C HIS A 341 -9.88 -13.48 -2.47
N SER A 342 -10.75 -12.77 -1.74
CA SER A 342 -10.46 -12.38 -0.36
C SER A 342 -10.26 -13.60 0.55
N ARG A 343 -11.00 -14.68 0.31
CA ARG A 343 -11.03 -15.90 1.13
C ARG A 343 -9.88 -16.86 0.83
N ALA A 344 -9.24 -16.73 -0.33
CA ALA A 344 -8.21 -17.67 -0.77
C ALA A 344 -6.86 -17.39 -0.10
N GLN A 345 -6.33 -18.33 0.67
CA GLN A 345 -4.96 -18.25 1.17
C GLN A 345 -3.96 -18.33 0.01
N HIS A 346 -3.27 -17.23 -0.30
CA HIS A 346 -2.29 -17.11 -1.41
C HIS A 346 -1.04 -18.01 -1.31
N SER A 347 -1.01 -19.00 -0.42
CA SER A 347 0.22 -19.66 0.06
C SER A 347 0.49 -21.08 -0.45
N VAL A 348 -0.23 -21.61 -1.44
CA VAL A 348 -0.09 -23.06 -1.79
C VAL A 348 0.37 -23.34 -3.23
N PHE A 349 0.43 -22.36 -4.14
CA PHE A 349 0.73 -22.66 -5.55
C PHE A 349 2.17 -22.33 -5.97
N PRO A 350 2.88 -23.26 -6.63
CA PRO A 350 4.24 -23.02 -7.13
C PRO A 350 4.22 -21.96 -8.25
N LYS A 351 5.14 -20.99 -8.16
CA LYS A 351 5.32 -19.91 -9.14
C LYS A 351 5.77 -20.46 -10.49
N ARG A 352 4.83 -20.81 -11.37
CA ARG A 352 5.06 -21.10 -12.81
C ARG A 352 4.33 -20.06 -13.67
N ALA A 353 4.81 -19.85 -14.90
CA ALA A 353 4.34 -18.79 -15.80
C ALA A 353 2.81 -18.74 -16.03
N ASN A 354 2.10 -19.88 -15.92
CA ASN A 354 0.64 -19.97 -16.13
C ASN A 354 -0.17 -20.12 -14.84
N SER A 355 0.46 -20.00 -13.66
CA SER A 355 -0.21 -20.24 -12.37
C SER A 355 -1.35 -19.25 -12.10
N LEU A 356 -1.19 -17.98 -12.46
CA LEU A 356 -2.22 -16.96 -12.26
C LEU A 356 -3.50 -17.26 -13.06
N LEU A 357 -3.39 -17.52 -14.37
CA LEU A 357 -4.55 -17.81 -15.22
C LEU A 357 -5.31 -19.07 -14.77
N ILE A 358 -4.60 -20.09 -14.28
CA ILE A 358 -5.22 -21.31 -13.72
C ILE A 358 -5.97 -20.98 -12.43
N ILE A 359 -5.37 -20.19 -11.54
CA ILE A 359 -5.99 -19.79 -10.28
C ILE A 359 -7.23 -18.93 -10.54
N GLU A 360 -7.13 -17.90 -11.40
CA GLU A 360 -8.27 -17.07 -11.81
C GLU A 360 -9.39 -17.92 -12.44
N GLY A 361 -9.03 -18.88 -13.30
CA GLY A 361 -9.98 -19.81 -13.90
C GLY A 361 -10.69 -20.73 -12.90
N ILE A 362 -9.98 -21.21 -11.88
CA ILE A 362 -10.57 -22.03 -10.80
C ILE A 362 -11.51 -21.19 -9.93
N HIS A 363 -11.08 -19.98 -9.55
CA HIS A 363 -11.93 -19.05 -8.80
C HIS A 363 -13.20 -18.75 -9.59
N GLN A 364 -13.07 -18.36 -10.86
CA GLN A 364 -14.21 -18.08 -11.72
C GLN A 364 -15.13 -19.32 -11.86
N TRP A 365 -14.56 -20.52 -12.03
CA TRP A 365 -15.36 -21.74 -12.14
C TRP A 365 -16.19 -22.03 -10.88
N LEU A 366 -15.62 -21.79 -9.71
CA LEU A 366 -16.27 -21.97 -8.41
C LEU A 366 -17.31 -20.87 -8.15
N SER A 367 -16.98 -19.62 -8.48
CA SER A 367 -17.86 -18.45 -8.35
C SER A 367 -19.17 -18.65 -9.11
N ARG A 368 -19.11 -19.05 -10.39
CA ARG A 368 -20.29 -19.34 -11.22
C ARG A 368 -21.22 -20.42 -10.65
N ARG A 369 -20.72 -21.28 -9.75
CA ARG A 369 -21.49 -22.36 -9.11
C ARG A 369 -22.00 -22.03 -7.72
N THR A 370 -21.43 -21.02 -7.06
CA THR A 370 -21.67 -20.74 -5.64
C THR A 370 -22.23 -19.35 -5.37
N TYR A 371 -22.20 -18.44 -6.36
CA TYR A 371 -22.71 -17.08 -6.18
C TYR A 371 -24.21 -17.00 -5.86
N THR A 372 -24.96 -18.08 -6.09
CA THR A 372 -26.38 -18.15 -5.71
C THR A 372 -26.58 -18.09 -4.19
N ASP A 373 -25.63 -18.58 -3.41
CA ASP A 373 -25.68 -18.48 -1.94
C ASP A 373 -25.49 -17.02 -1.50
N PHE A 374 -24.62 -16.29 -2.21
CA PHE A 374 -24.44 -14.85 -2.04
C PHE A 374 -25.71 -14.08 -2.43
N MET A 375 -26.32 -14.41 -3.57
CA MET A 375 -27.58 -13.80 -4.01
C MET A 375 -28.69 -13.94 -2.98
N GLN A 376 -28.85 -15.11 -2.38
CA GLN A 376 -29.84 -15.34 -1.32
C GLN A 376 -29.61 -14.43 -0.11
N ASN A 377 -28.35 -14.18 0.26
CA ASN A 377 -27.99 -13.29 1.37
C ASN A 377 -28.27 -11.80 1.09
N ILE A 378 -28.36 -11.42 -0.18
CA ILE A 378 -28.79 -10.07 -0.61
C ILE A 378 -30.25 -10.00 -1.02
N GLY A 379 -31.01 -11.10 -0.84
CA GLY A 379 -32.45 -11.14 -1.09
C GLY A 379 -32.84 -11.35 -2.56
N ILE A 380 -31.96 -11.88 -3.40
CA ILE A 380 -32.22 -12.12 -4.82
C ILE A 380 -32.21 -13.62 -5.11
N ALA A 381 -33.13 -14.09 -5.96
CA ALA A 381 -33.07 -15.43 -6.55
C ALA A 381 -32.38 -15.38 -7.92
N SER A 382 -31.47 -16.34 -8.15
CA SER A 382 -30.82 -16.51 -9.46
C SER A 382 -31.81 -16.96 -10.52
N GLN A 383 -31.69 -16.38 -11.72
CA GLN A 383 -32.44 -16.72 -12.92
C GLN A 383 -31.54 -17.26 -14.03
N TYR A 384 -30.25 -16.94 -14.00
CA TYR A 384 -29.31 -17.17 -15.08
C TYR A 384 -28.09 -18.01 -14.67
N GLN A 385 -28.10 -18.71 -13.53
CA GLN A 385 -26.94 -19.53 -13.11
C GLN A 385 -26.49 -20.53 -14.17
N LYS A 386 -27.42 -21.22 -14.85
CA LYS A 386 -27.06 -22.19 -15.88
C LYS A 386 -26.38 -21.53 -17.07
N GLU A 387 -26.91 -20.40 -17.52
CA GLU A 387 -26.36 -19.60 -18.59
C GLU A 387 -24.99 -19.01 -18.18
N ILE A 388 -24.87 -18.44 -16.99
CA ILE A 388 -23.61 -17.85 -16.48
C ILE A 388 -22.52 -18.92 -16.33
N MET A 389 -22.85 -20.13 -15.89
CA MET A 389 -21.92 -21.25 -15.84
C MET A 389 -21.32 -21.57 -17.21
N LEU A 390 -22.11 -21.45 -18.28
CA LEU A 390 -21.71 -21.78 -19.64
C LEU A 390 -21.07 -20.61 -20.40
N SER A 391 -21.66 -19.42 -20.31
CA SER A 391 -21.37 -18.28 -21.20
C SER A 391 -21.06 -16.98 -20.45
N GLY A 392 -20.66 -17.04 -19.18
CA GLY A 392 -20.13 -15.88 -18.48
C GLY A 392 -18.91 -15.28 -19.20
N HIS A 393 -18.77 -13.96 -19.15
CA HIS A 393 -17.88 -13.19 -20.01
C HIS A 393 -16.38 -13.42 -19.75
N ALA A 394 -15.96 -13.61 -18.50
CA ALA A 394 -14.54 -13.70 -18.12
C ALA A 394 -14.01 -15.14 -18.07
N TYR A 395 -12.74 -15.33 -18.45
CA TYR A 395 -12.02 -16.61 -18.34
C TYR A 395 -12.70 -17.82 -18.99
N TYR A 396 -13.48 -17.62 -20.06
CA TYR A 396 -14.26 -18.68 -20.73
C TYR A 396 -13.45 -19.96 -20.99
N ASP A 397 -12.29 -19.85 -21.66
CA ASP A 397 -11.46 -21.01 -22.00
C ASP A 397 -10.95 -21.75 -20.76
N ALA A 398 -10.57 -21.03 -19.71
CA ALA A 398 -10.08 -21.63 -18.47
C ALA A 398 -11.20 -22.37 -17.73
N VAL A 399 -12.38 -21.77 -17.62
CA VAL A 399 -13.57 -22.37 -17.00
C VAL A 399 -14.05 -23.59 -17.78
N TYR A 400 -14.07 -23.50 -19.11
CA TYR A 400 -14.46 -24.61 -19.99
C TYR A 400 -13.50 -25.79 -19.86
N ASN A 401 -12.19 -25.54 -19.98
CA ASN A 401 -11.17 -26.58 -19.86
C ASN A 401 -11.15 -27.22 -18.47
N PHE A 402 -11.33 -26.44 -17.41
CA PHE A 402 -11.42 -26.97 -16.05
C PHE A 402 -12.69 -27.80 -15.85
N THR A 403 -13.83 -27.37 -16.40
CA THR A 403 -15.07 -28.16 -16.38
C THR A 403 -14.88 -29.51 -17.06
N LEU A 404 -14.30 -29.52 -18.28
CA LEU A 404 -14.00 -30.77 -18.99
C LEU A 404 -13.06 -31.68 -18.21
N TYR A 405 -12.07 -31.13 -17.51
CA TYR A 405 -11.16 -31.90 -16.67
C TYR A 405 -11.91 -32.56 -15.50
N MET A 406 -12.80 -31.81 -14.84
CA MET A 406 -13.56 -32.29 -13.68
C MET A 406 -14.64 -33.32 -14.06
N THR A 407 -15.18 -33.28 -15.29
CA THR A 407 -16.22 -34.22 -15.77
C THR A 407 -15.68 -35.44 -16.51
N LYS A 408 -14.37 -35.52 -16.78
CA LYS A 408 -13.70 -36.69 -17.40
C LYS A 408 -13.23 -37.74 -16.38
N LYS A 409 -13.36 -37.45 -15.09
CA LYS A 409 -13.31 -38.41 -13.99
C LYS A 409 -14.72 -38.80 -13.61
#